data_AF-A0A5K1K5P4-F1
#
_entry.id   AF-A0A5K1K5P4-F1
#
_cell.length_a   1.000
_cell.length_b   1.000
_cell.length_c   1.000
_cell.angle_alpha   90.00
_cell.angle_beta   90.00
_cell.angle_gamma   90.00
#
_symmetry.space_group_name_H-M   'P 1'
#
loop_
_entity.id
_entity.type
_entity.pdbx_description
1 polymer ?
#
loop_
_entity_poly.entity_id
_entity_poly.type
_entity_poly.pdbx_seq_one_letter_code
_entity_poly.pdbx_strand_id
1 'polypeptide(L)'
;DWRSWLTVSDSGQEYPVHPLDLFLPVIVPIIENGTEKNVTVCAATYRALALDPASFNSFDLILGDAFLRNVYASFNYNDYSPTNSSGGSPFVQMVSTVDVRSTKCQFDAYVASLRTQLPPFIDPSVFVTKPLSPSFAGDTNNSAGAV
;
A
#
# COMPACT_ATOMS: atom_id res chain seq x y z
N ASP A 1 9.82 -19.07 -0.14
CA ASP A 1 10.71 -18.52 0.88
C ASP A 1 10.08 -17.23 1.40
N TRP A 2 9.98 -17.01 2.71
CA TRP A 2 9.39 -15.77 3.25
C TRP A 2 10.34 -14.57 3.09
N ARG A 3 11.64 -14.83 2.85
CA ARG A 3 12.64 -13.80 2.52
C ARG A 3 12.38 -13.09 1.18
N SER A 4 11.40 -13.55 0.41
CA SER A 4 10.99 -12.95 -0.86
C SER A 4 10.00 -11.78 -0.69
N TRP A 5 9.58 -11.46 0.54
CA TRP A 5 8.60 -10.41 0.82
C TRP A 5 9.26 -9.10 1.26
N LEU A 6 8.55 -7.98 1.05
CA LEU A 6 9.03 -6.64 1.42
C LEU A 6 9.32 -6.55 2.92
N THR A 7 10.48 -6.00 3.25
CA THR A 7 10.90 -5.72 4.62
C THR A 7 11.40 -4.28 4.69
N VAL A 8 10.89 -3.50 5.64
CA VAL A 8 11.38 -2.16 5.94
C VAL A 8 12.43 -2.28 7.05
N SER A 9 13.58 -1.63 6.90
CA SER A 9 14.64 -1.66 7.91
C SER A 9 14.88 -0.25 8.45
N ASP A 10 14.87 -0.11 9.77
CA ASP A 10 15.21 1.14 10.45
C ASP A 10 16.06 0.83 11.69
N SER A 11 17.16 1.57 11.85
CA SER A 11 18.04 1.50 13.02
C SER A 11 18.52 0.08 13.37
N GLY A 12 18.72 -0.76 12.35
CA GLY A 12 19.17 -2.16 12.50
C GLY A 12 18.06 -3.15 12.87
N GLN A 13 16.80 -2.72 12.90
CA GLN A 13 15.63 -3.58 13.09
C GLN A 13 14.89 -3.78 11.77
N GLU A 14 14.43 -5.01 11.54
CA GLU A 14 13.64 -5.40 10.37
C GLU A 14 12.15 -5.47 10.72
N TYR A 15 11.33 -4.84 9.88
CA TYR A 15 9.88 -4.81 9.96
C TYR A 15 9.31 -5.48 8.69
N PRO A 16 9.07 -6.80 8.71
CA PRO A 16 8.48 -7.49 7.58
C PRO A 16 7.05 -6.97 7.33
N VAL A 17 6.70 -6.79 6.06
CA VAL A 17 5.36 -6.38 5.63
C VAL A 17 4.58 -7.63 5.22
N HIS A 18 3.39 -7.79 5.77
CA HIS A 18 2.52 -8.91 5.40
C HIS A 18 2.18 -8.85 3.90
N PRO A 19 2.26 -9.96 3.13
CA PRO A 19 2.02 -9.93 1.69
C PRO A 19 0.64 -9.42 1.28
N LEU A 20 -0.35 -9.55 2.17
CA LEU A 20 -1.71 -9.02 1.97
C LEU A 20 -1.78 -7.49 2.04
N ASP A 21 -0.78 -6.84 2.63
CA ASP A 21 -0.72 -5.39 2.67
C ASP A 21 0.08 -4.80 1.50
N LEU A 22 0.58 -5.64 0.57
CA LEU A 22 1.33 -5.19 -0.61
C LEU A 22 0.45 -4.85 -1.81
N PHE A 23 -0.82 -5.27 -1.79
CA PHE A 23 -1.73 -5.06 -2.90
C PHE A 23 -3.17 -4.83 -2.44
N LEU A 24 -3.94 -4.19 -3.30
CA LEU A 24 -5.37 -4.02 -3.17
C LEU A 24 -6.05 -4.53 -4.46
N PRO A 25 -6.94 -5.55 -4.40
CA PRO A 25 -7.73 -5.94 -5.55
C PRO A 25 -8.78 -4.85 -5.85
N VAL A 26 -8.84 -4.41 -7.10
CA VAL A 26 -9.78 -3.41 -7.60
C VAL A 26 -10.54 -3.99 -8.78
N ILE A 27 -11.87 -3.86 -8.76
CA ILE A 27 -12.71 -4.22 -9.90
C ILE A 27 -12.78 -3.00 -10.82
N VAL A 28 -12.39 -3.19 -12.08
CA VAL A 28 -12.41 -2.13 -13.10
C VAL A 28 -13.19 -2.64 -14.31
N PRO A 29 -14.20 -1.89 -14.81
CA PRO A 29 -14.83 -2.21 -16.08
C PRO A 29 -13.93 -1.75 -17.23
N ILE A 30 -13.63 -2.68 -18.13
CA ILE A 30 -12.89 -2.42 -19.36
C ILE A 30 -13.75 -2.71 -20.58
N ILE A 31 -13.38 -2.15 -21.73
CA ILE A 31 -13.95 -2.53 -23.01
C ILE A 31 -13.11 -3.66 -23.62
N GLU A 32 -13.73 -4.80 -23.84
CA GLU A 32 -13.12 -5.94 -24.52
C GLU A 32 -14.02 -6.36 -25.70
N ASN A 33 -13.47 -6.31 -26.92
CA ASN A 33 -14.21 -6.61 -28.15
C ASN A 33 -15.51 -5.78 -28.30
N GLY A 34 -15.48 -4.51 -27.89
CA GLY A 34 -16.61 -3.59 -27.97
C GLY A 34 -17.68 -3.79 -26.89
N THR A 35 -17.47 -4.70 -25.92
CA THR A 35 -18.40 -4.94 -24.81
C THR A 35 -17.74 -4.60 -23.48
N GLU A 36 -18.50 -4.02 -22.56
CA GLU A 36 -18.05 -3.76 -21.19
C GLU A 36 -17.92 -5.07 -20.40
N LYS A 37 -16.81 -5.21 -19.68
CA LYS A 37 -16.52 -6.37 -18.85
C LYS A 37 -15.77 -5.96 -17.60
N ASN A 38 -16.27 -6.41 -16.45
CA ASN A 38 -15.55 -6.27 -15.19
C ASN A 38 -14.36 -7.23 -15.13
N VAL A 39 -13.21 -6.68 -14.77
CA VAL A 39 -11.97 -7.43 -14.51
C VAL A 39 -11.42 -7.02 -13.15
N THR A 40 -10.62 -7.89 -12.56
CA THR A 40 -9.91 -7.58 -11.32
C THR A 40 -8.44 -7.29 -11.62
N VAL A 41 -7.94 -6.20 -11.07
CA VAL A 41 -6.51 -5.83 -11.09
C VAL A 41 -6.00 -5.65 -9.67
N CYS A 42 -4.75 -6.00 -9.42
CA CYS A 42 -4.11 -5.75 -8.13
C CYS A 42 -3.30 -4.46 -8.20
N ALA A 43 -3.74 -3.41 -7.51
CA ALA A 43 -2.96 -2.19 -7.36
C ALA A 43 -1.93 -2.36 -6.23
N ALA A 44 -0.69 -1.92 -6.46
CA ALA A 44 0.32 -1.91 -5.42
C ALA A 44 0.00 -0.84 -4.37
N THR A 45 0.20 -1.16 -3.08
CA THR A 45 0.01 -0.22 -1.97
C THR A 45 1.23 0.68 -1.74
N TYR A 46 2.42 0.21 -2.14
CA TYR A 46 3.65 1.00 -2.18
C TYR A 46 3.82 1.54 -3.60
N ARG A 47 3.79 2.87 -3.74
CA ARG A 47 3.89 3.56 -5.03
C ARG A 47 4.91 4.68 -4.93
N ALA A 48 5.59 4.95 -6.05
CA ALA A 48 6.43 6.13 -6.15
C ALA A 48 5.53 7.39 -6.13
N LEU A 49 5.92 8.37 -5.31
CA LEU A 49 5.29 9.68 -5.26
C LEU A 49 6.34 10.72 -5.62
N ALA A 50 6.05 11.54 -6.63
CA ALA A 50 6.83 12.73 -6.92
C ALA A 50 6.29 13.85 -6.02
N LEU A 51 6.87 13.99 -4.83
CA LEU A 51 6.66 15.17 -3.99
C LEU A 51 7.50 16.31 -4.59
N ASP A 52 6.89 17.49 -4.74
CA ASP A 52 7.39 18.68 -5.45
C ASP A 52 8.89 18.65 -5.83
N PRO A 53 9.23 18.37 -7.11
CA PRO A 53 10.62 18.24 -7.55
C PRO A 53 11.41 19.55 -7.49
N ALA A 54 10.75 20.70 -7.29
CA ALA A 54 11.42 21.99 -7.14
C ALA A 54 11.89 22.28 -5.71
N SER A 55 11.39 21.57 -4.71
CA SER A 55 11.70 21.83 -3.28
C SER A 55 12.24 20.62 -2.51
N PHE A 56 12.10 19.40 -3.03
CA PHE A 56 12.61 18.19 -2.39
C PHE A 56 13.87 17.66 -3.07
N ASN A 57 15.02 17.83 -2.40
CA ASN A 57 16.32 17.25 -2.79
C ASN A 57 16.64 15.94 -2.02
N SER A 58 15.68 15.37 -1.29
CA SER A 58 15.83 14.15 -0.46
C SER A 58 14.89 13.03 -0.91
N PHE A 59 15.18 11.80 -0.47
CA PHE A 59 14.28 10.65 -0.61
C PHE A 59 13.56 10.43 0.71
N ASP A 60 12.23 10.49 0.67
CA ASP A 60 11.37 10.24 1.82
C ASP A 60 10.48 9.02 1.53
N LEU A 61 10.17 8.27 2.58
CA LEU A 61 9.23 7.15 2.53
C LEU A 61 8.03 7.45 3.43
N ILE A 62 6.84 7.54 2.82
CA ILE A 62 5.59 7.71 3.57
C ILE A 62 5.06 6.32 3.95
N LEU A 63 5.13 6.01 5.25
CA LEU A 63 4.69 4.75 5.82
C LEU A 63 3.27 4.86 6.37
N GLY A 64 2.27 4.64 5.50
CA GLY A 64 0.85 4.68 5.85
C GLY A 64 0.28 3.33 6.31
N ASP A 65 -1.04 3.17 6.17
CA ASP A 65 -1.81 2.00 6.67
C ASP A 65 -1.26 0.64 6.23
N ALA A 66 -0.71 0.54 5.02
CA ALA A 66 -0.10 -0.68 4.52
C ALA A 66 1.14 -1.10 5.35
N PHE A 67 1.86 -0.15 5.94
CA PHE A 67 2.94 -0.43 6.87
C PHE A 67 2.43 -0.51 8.32
N LEU A 68 1.57 0.43 8.74
CA LEU A 68 1.10 0.54 10.13
C LEU A 68 0.26 -0.66 10.60
N ARG A 69 -0.32 -1.46 9.70
CA ARG A 69 -0.93 -2.75 10.05
C ARG A 69 0.07 -3.82 10.48
N ASN A 70 1.34 -3.66 10.11
CA ASN A 70 2.42 -4.63 10.33
C ASN A 70 3.31 -4.31 11.54
N VAL A 71 3.07 -3.16 12.18
CA VAL A 71 3.81 -2.71 13.35
C VAL A 71 2.87 -2.12 14.38
N TYR A 72 3.21 -2.27 15.66
CA TYR A 72 2.72 -1.38 16.69
C TYR A 72 3.67 -0.19 16.79
N ALA A 73 3.20 0.99 16.38
CA ALA A 73 3.97 2.23 16.45
C ALA A 73 3.53 3.07 17.66
N SER A 74 4.50 3.47 18.48
CA SER A 74 4.30 4.37 19.62
C SER A 74 5.07 5.67 19.37
N PHE A 75 4.35 6.78 19.47
CA PHE A 75 4.91 8.12 19.37
C PHE A 75 4.81 8.77 20.74
N ASN A 76 5.96 8.98 21.39
CA ASN A 76 6.02 9.67 22.66
C ASN A 76 6.74 11.01 22.48
N TYR A 77 5.96 12.08 22.50
CA TYR A 77 6.50 13.44 22.41
C TYR A 77 6.96 14.00 23.75
N ASN A 78 6.58 13.33 24.85
CA ASN A 78 6.81 13.78 26.21
C ASN A 78 6.30 15.21 26.47
N ASP A 79 6.67 15.81 27.61
CA ASP A 79 6.53 17.26 27.82
C ASP A 79 7.71 18.02 27.19
N TYR A 80 7.98 17.73 25.92
CA TYR A 80 9.05 18.41 25.20
C TYR A 80 8.63 19.85 24.91
N SER A 81 9.27 20.79 25.60
CA SER A 81 9.27 22.21 25.25
C SER A 81 10.68 22.62 24.82
N PRO A 82 10.84 23.46 23.76
CA PRO A 82 12.14 24.02 23.39
C PRO A 82 12.85 24.74 24.54
N THR A 83 12.10 25.15 25.57
CA THR A 83 12.58 25.90 26.73
C THR A 83 12.57 25.11 28.04
N ASN A 84 12.05 23.87 28.05
CA ASN A 84 12.01 23.02 29.24
C ASN A 84 12.22 21.55 28.88
N SER A 85 13.28 20.94 29.42
CA SER A 85 13.69 19.56 29.18
C SER A 85 13.35 18.60 30.33
N SER A 86 12.49 19.01 31.28
CA SER A 86 12.16 18.22 32.47
C SER A 86 11.38 16.93 32.20
N GLY A 87 10.79 16.76 31.00
CA GLY A 87 9.95 15.61 30.66
C GLY A 87 10.70 14.32 30.33
N GLY A 88 11.92 14.38 29.78
CA GLY A 88 12.63 13.25 29.15
C GLY A 88 12.58 13.30 27.62
N SER A 89 13.41 12.53 26.92
CA SER A 89 13.55 12.64 25.46
C SER A 89 12.34 12.06 24.71
N PRO A 90 11.85 12.73 23.66
CA PRO A 90 10.84 12.17 22.77
C PRO A 90 11.41 10.97 22.01
N PHE A 91 10.56 10.01 21.67
CA PHE A 91 10.94 8.84 20.89
C PHE A 91 9.80 8.36 20.00
N VAL A 92 10.20 7.64 18.95
CA VAL A 92 9.33 6.79 18.15
C VAL A 92 9.83 5.36 18.32
N GLN A 93 8.93 4.45 18.67
CA GLN A 93 9.23 3.04 18.79
C GLN A 93 8.28 2.23 17.92
N MET A 94 8.82 1.23 17.22
CA MET A 94 8.04 0.30 16.42
C MET A 94 8.34 -1.13 16.87
N VAL A 95 7.32 -1.98 16.87
CA VAL A 95 7.44 -3.42 17.12
C VAL A 95 6.67 -4.16 16.03
N SER A 96 7.31 -5.09 15.33
CA SER A 96 6.62 -5.89 14.30
C SER A 96 5.53 -6.78 14.90
N THR A 97 4.40 -6.87 14.21
CA THR A 97 3.27 -7.75 14.57
C THR A 97 3.15 -8.95 13.62
N VAL A 98 4.05 -9.09 12.65
CA VAL A 98 3.96 -10.06 11.57
C VAL A 98 4.67 -11.37 11.92
N ASP A 99 3.93 -12.48 11.90
CA ASP A 99 4.51 -13.82 11.94
C ASP A 99 4.90 -14.29 10.53
N VAL A 100 6.17 -14.11 10.18
CA VAL A 100 6.75 -14.47 8.87
C VAL A 100 6.57 -15.94 8.49
N ARG A 101 6.30 -16.83 9.44
CA ARG A 101 6.14 -18.27 9.18
C ARG A 101 4.75 -18.59 8.63
N SER A 102 3.74 -17.82 8.97
CA SER A 102 2.34 -18.06 8.56
C SER A 102 1.90 -17.21 7.36
N THR A 103 2.60 -16.12 7.05
CA THR A 103 2.21 -15.15 6.01
C THR A 103 1.95 -15.76 4.63
N LYS A 104 2.79 -16.71 4.18
CA LYS A 104 2.62 -17.36 2.88
C LYS A 104 1.31 -18.14 2.80
N CYS A 105 0.99 -18.90 3.85
CA CYS A 105 -0.24 -19.69 3.91
C CYS A 105 -1.47 -18.79 3.93
N GLN A 106 -1.43 -17.71 4.72
CA GLN A 106 -2.51 -16.72 4.79
C GLN A 106 -2.71 -16.01 3.43
N PHE A 107 -1.63 -15.62 2.77
CA PHE A 107 -1.67 -15.05 1.42
C PHE A 107 -2.32 -16.01 0.42
N ASP A 108 -1.89 -17.28 0.38
CA ASP A 108 -2.42 -18.27 -0.56
C ASP A 108 -3.92 -18.51 -0.33
N ALA A 109 -4.34 -18.65 0.93
CA ALA A 109 -5.73 -18.84 1.29
C ALA A 109 -6.60 -17.65 0.87
N TYR A 110 -6.12 -16.43 1.13
CA TYR A 110 -6.83 -15.21 0.75
C TYR A 110 -6.92 -15.08 -0.77
N VAL A 111 -5.82 -15.25 -1.52
CA VAL A 111 -5.84 -15.18 -2.99
C VAL A 111 -6.75 -16.27 -3.59
N ALA A 112 -6.78 -17.47 -3.01
CA ALA A 112 -7.72 -18.51 -3.43
C ALA A 112 -9.18 -18.06 -3.24
N SER A 113 -9.52 -17.41 -2.12
CA SER A 113 -10.85 -16.85 -1.89
C SER A 113 -11.20 -15.71 -2.85
N LEU A 114 -10.24 -14.84 -3.19
CA LEU A 114 -10.48 -13.75 -4.13
C LEU A 114 -10.82 -14.28 -5.53
N ARG A 115 -10.15 -15.35 -5.99
CA ARG A 115 -10.39 -15.94 -7.31
C ARG A 115 -11.80 -16.53 -7.48
N THR A 116 -12.46 -16.90 -6.39
CA THR A 116 -13.84 -17.43 -6.45
C THR A 116 -14.89 -16.32 -6.31
N GLN A 117 -14.53 -15.20 -5.67
CA GLN A 117 -15.46 -14.11 -5.35
C GLN A 117 -15.42 -12.97 -6.35
N LEU A 118 -14.26 -12.72 -6.97
CA LEU A 118 -14.05 -11.56 -7.84
C LEU A 118 -14.11 -11.93 -9.33
N PRO A 119 -14.37 -10.94 -10.21
CA PRO A 119 -14.20 -11.11 -11.65
C PRO A 119 -12.78 -11.60 -12.02
N PRO A 120 -12.58 -12.10 -13.24
CA PRO A 120 -11.28 -12.62 -13.66
C PRO A 120 -10.15 -11.62 -13.45
N PHE A 121 -9.06 -12.10 -12.85
CA PHE A 121 -7.82 -11.35 -12.75
C PHE A 121 -7.16 -11.25 -14.11
N ILE A 122 -6.65 -10.07 -14.46
CA ILE A 122 -5.86 -9.86 -15.67
C ILE A 122 -4.48 -9.33 -15.33
N ASP A 123 -3.51 -9.64 -16.19
CA ASP A 123 -2.13 -9.18 -16.02
C ASP A 123 -2.03 -7.65 -16.19
N PRO A 124 -1.21 -6.94 -15.38
CA PRO A 124 -1.01 -5.50 -15.53
C PRO A 124 -0.61 -5.07 -16.95
N SER A 125 0.23 -5.84 -17.64
CA SER A 125 0.66 -5.56 -19.02
C SER A 125 -0.48 -5.65 -20.02
N VAL A 126 -1.49 -6.50 -19.76
CA VAL A 126 -2.70 -6.59 -20.57
C VAL A 126 -3.63 -5.44 -20.22
N PHE A 127 -3.83 -5.16 -18.92
CA PHE A 127 -4.74 -4.12 -18.45
C PHE A 127 -4.44 -2.75 -19.05
N VAL A 128 -3.16 -2.33 -19.08
CA VAL A 128 -2.76 -1.02 -19.61
C VAL A 128 -3.06 -0.83 -21.10
N THR A 129 -3.37 -1.90 -21.84
CA THR A 129 -3.73 -1.84 -23.26
C THR A 129 -5.24 -1.76 -23.50
N LYS A 130 -6.06 -1.94 -22.45
CA LYS A 130 -7.52 -2.01 -22.57
C LYS A 130 -8.13 -0.62 -22.34
N PRO A 131 -9.12 -0.19 -23.15
CA PRO A 131 -9.88 1.01 -22.85
C PRO A 131 -10.67 0.81 -21.56
N LEU A 132 -10.66 1.81 -20.67
CA LEU A 132 -11.57 1.85 -19.52
C LEU A 132 -13.00 2.09 -20.02
N SER A 133 -13.99 1.54 -19.33
CA SER A 133 -15.38 1.84 -19.65
C SER A 133 -15.72 3.31 -19.35
N PRO A 134 -16.51 3.99 -20.20
CA PRO A 134 -17.09 5.28 -19.88
C PRO A 134 -17.89 5.30 -18.57
N SER A 135 -18.41 4.15 -18.11
CA SER A 135 -19.12 4.04 -16.82
C SER A 135 -18.21 4.23 -15.60
N PHE A 136 -16.90 4.07 -15.78
CA PHE A 136 -15.89 4.22 -14.72
C PHE A 136 -15.21 5.59 -14.73
N ALA A 137 -15.13 6.23 -15.91
CA ALA A 137 -14.72 7.61 -16.04
C ALA A 137 -15.88 8.52 -15.61
N GLY A 138 -16.04 8.73 -14.29
CA GLY A 138 -16.95 9.75 -13.78
C GLY A 138 -16.71 11.10 -14.46
N ASP A 139 -17.80 11.82 -14.74
CA ASP A 139 -17.83 13.13 -15.40
C ASP A 139 -16.60 13.98 -15.04
N THR A 140 -15.76 14.28 -16.03
CA THR A 140 -14.55 15.13 -15.89
C THR A 140 -14.89 16.61 -15.73
N ASN A 141 -15.95 16.93 -14.99
CA ASN A 141 -16.38 18.29 -14.67
C ASN A 141 -16.38 18.49 -13.15
N ASN A 142 -15.26 18.20 -12.46
CA ASN A 142 -14.69 19.07 -11.42
C ASN A 142 -13.54 18.40 -10.65
N SER A 143 -12.54 19.24 -10.38
CA SER A 143 -11.56 19.17 -9.31
C SER A 143 -10.35 18.23 -9.52
N ALA A 144 -9.24 18.91 -9.80
CA ALA A 144 -7.89 18.46 -9.52
C ALA A 144 -7.75 17.82 -8.12
N GLY A 145 -6.95 16.77 -8.07
CA GLY A 145 -6.27 16.30 -6.86
C GLY A 145 -7.08 15.37 -5.96
N ALA A 146 -6.85 14.07 -6.08
CA ALA A 146 -7.14 13.03 -5.08
C ALA A 146 -6.39 11.77 -5.54
N VAL A 147 -5.60 11.02 -4.78
CA VAL A 147 -5.19 10.96 -3.36
C VAL A 147 -3.77 10.39 -3.38
#